data_AF-F7S3N9-F1
#
_entry.id   AF-F7S3N9-F1
#
_cell.length_a   1.000
_cell.length_b   1.000
_cell.length_c   1.000
_cell.angle_alpha   90.00
_cell.angle_beta   90.00
_cell.angle_gamma   90.00
#
_symmetry.space_group_name_H-M   'P 1'
#
loop_
_entity.id
_entity.type
_entity.pdbx_description
1 polymer ?
#
loop_
_entity_poly.entity_id
_entity_poly.type
_entity_poly.pdbx_seq_one_letter_code
_entity_poly.pdbx_strand_id
1 'polypeptide(L)'
;LDLLAILRDHLGHERVRALDAALPARIEAPGGAVPIDYTGPVPVAAARAQAFYGSDATPRLAGGAVRLQIALLSPAGRPIAVTGDLADFWRRGWADARKDMRGRYPKHEWPEEPWRAPARPRGRR
;
A
#
# COMPACT_ATOMS: atom_id res chain seq x y z
N LEU A 1 -5.51 -28.52 -12.87
CA LEU A 1 -4.04 -28.43 -12.73
C LEU A 1 -3.74 -27.21 -11.86
N ASP A 2 -3.03 -27.37 -10.76
CA ASP A 2 -2.61 -26.23 -9.93
C ASP A 2 -1.22 -25.75 -10.39
N LEU A 3 -1.22 -24.75 -11.28
CA LEU A 3 0.02 -24.24 -11.87
C LEU A 3 0.91 -23.56 -10.82
N LEU A 4 0.31 -22.92 -9.81
CA LEU A 4 1.09 -22.24 -8.77
C LEU A 4 1.85 -23.26 -7.91
N ALA A 5 1.20 -24.35 -7.53
CA ALA A 5 1.86 -25.43 -6.79
C ALA A 5 3.04 -26.03 -7.57
N ILE A 6 2.86 -26.28 -8.87
CA ILE A 6 3.92 -26.84 -9.75
C ILE A 6 5.10 -25.87 -9.87
N LEU A 7 4.85 -24.57 -10.08
CA LEU A 7 5.92 -23.58 -10.19
C LEU A 7 6.68 -23.42 -8.87
N ARG A 8 5.98 -23.45 -7.73
CA ARG A 8 6.61 -23.38 -6.40
C ARG A 8 7.44 -24.62 -6.09
N ASP A 9 6.98 -25.80 -6.49
CA ASP A 9 7.75 -27.04 -6.35
C ASP A 9 9.04 -27.00 -7.18
N HIS A 10 8.97 -26.49 -8.42
CA HIS A 10 10.14 -26.33 -9.28
C HIS A 10 11.20 -25.36 -8.72
N LEU A 11 10.79 -24.31 -8.02
CA LEU A 11 11.69 -23.40 -7.32
C LEU A 11 12.37 -24.05 -6.12
N GLY A 12 11.70 -24.99 -5.45
CA GLY A 12 12.14 -25.62 -4.21
C GLY A 12 11.88 -24.76 -2.96
N HIS A 13 11.69 -25.42 -1.82
CA HIS A 13 11.20 -24.80 -0.58
C HIS A 13 12.02 -23.61 -0.08
N GLU A 14 13.35 -23.70 -0.09
CA GLU A 14 14.24 -22.63 0.40
C GLU A 14 14.07 -21.34 -0.43
N ARG A 15 14.06 -21.46 -1.76
CA ARG A 15 13.89 -20.32 -2.67
C ARG A 15 12.50 -19.73 -2.57
N VAL A 16 11.48 -20.58 -2.40
CA VAL A 16 10.11 -20.13 -2.16
C VAL A 16 10.01 -19.30 -0.87
N ARG A 17 10.61 -19.76 0.24
CA ARG A 17 10.64 -19.00 1.50
C ARG A 17 11.38 -17.67 1.34
N ALA A 18 12.52 -17.67 0.67
CA ALA A 18 13.28 -16.46 0.41
C ALA A 18 12.49 -15.47 -0.47
N LEU A 19 11.79 -15.96 -1.49
CA LEU A 19 10.93 -15.17 -2.36
C LEU A 19 9.77 -14.56 -1.58
N ASP A 20 9.03 -15.36 -0.80
CA ASP A 20 7.87 -14.89 -0.03
C ASP A 20 8.29 -13.83 1.02
N ALA A 21 9.51 -13.93 1.56
CA ALA A 21 10.07 -12.94 2.49
C ALA A 21 10.53 -11.65 1.79
N ALA A 22 11.18 -11.75 0.63
CA ALA A 22 11.71 -10.61 -0.10
C ALA A 22 10.64 -9.84 -0.88
N LEU A 23 9.69 -10.56 -1.48
CA LEU A 23 8.64 -10.08 -2.38
C LEU A 23 7.27 -10.63 -1.93
N PRO A 24 6.77 -10.22 -0.75
CA PRO A 24 5.51 -10.72 -0.24
C PRO A 24 4.34 -10.33 -1.14
N ALA A 25 3.27 -11.12 -1.13
CA ALA A 25 2.04 -10.80 -1.85
C ALA A 25 1.27 -9.60 -1.27
N ARG A 26 1.59 -9.21 -0.02
CA ARG A 26 0.97 -8.09 0.70
C ARG A 26 1.98 -7.41 1.62
N ILE A 27 1.85 -6.10 1.78
CA ILE A 27 2.53 -5.34 2.84
C ILE A 27 1.61 -5.20 4.05
N GLU A 28 2.20 -5.06 5.23
CA GLU A 28 1.47 -4.67 6.43
C GLU A 28 1.40 -3.13 6.50
N ALA A 29 0.18 -2.60 6.60
CA ALA A 29 -0.06 -1.21 6.95
C ALA A 29 -0.79 -1.14 8.30
N PRO A 30 -0.76 0.00 9.01
CA PRO A 30 -1.47 0.15 10.28
C PRO A 30 -2.97 -0.18 10.20
N GLY A 31 -3.61 0.04 9.05
CA GLY A 31 -5.02 -0.33 8.80
C GLY A 31 -5.23 -1.75 8.28
N GLY A 32 -4.21 -2.59 8.30
CA GLY A 32 -4.22 -3.99 7.88
C GLY A 32 -3.42 -4.27 6.60
N ALA A 33 -3.43 -5.53 6.19
CA ALA A 33 -2.65 -5.98 5.05
C ALA A 33 -3.15 -5.41 3.71
N VAL A 34 -2.22 -4.95 2.87
CA VAL A 34 -2.48 -4.35 1.56
C VAL A 34 -1.85 -5.22 0.47
N PRO A 35 -2.61 -5.72 -0.52
CA PRO A 35 -2.08 -6.53 -1.60
C PRO A 35 -1.14 -5.70 -2.50
N ILE A 36 -0.14 -6.36 -3.04
CA ILE A 36 0.81 -5.79 -4.00
C ILE A 36 0.51 -6.36 -5.38
N ASP A 37 0.33 -5.49 -6.35
CA ASP A 37 0.27 -5.84 -7.77
C ASP A 37 1.69 -5.81 -8.37
N TYR A 38 2.15 -6.97 -8.83
CA TYR A 38 3.46 -7.16 -9.48
C TYR A 38 3.38 -7.24 -11.01
N THR A 39 2.21 -7.01 -11.62
CA THR A 39 2.02 -7.12 -13.07
C THR A 39 2.64 -5.96 -13.85
N GLY A 40 2.82 -4.81 -13.20
CA GLY A 40 3.48 -3.64 -13.76
C GLY A 40 5.01 -3.66 -13.60
N PRO A 41 5.72 -2.73 -14.27
CA PRO A 41 7.18 -2.62 -14.16
C PRO A 41 7.66 -2.20 -12.77
N VAL A 42 6.80 -1.52 -12.00
CA VAL A 42 7.02 -1.18 -10.59
C VAL A 42 5.85 -1.74 -9.81
N PRO A 43 6.09 -2.58 -8.78
CA PRO A 43 5.02 -3.09 -7.94
C PRO A 43 4.22 -1.99 -7.27
N VAL A 44 2.90 -2.16 -7.17
CA VAL A 44 1.99 -1.18 -6.58
C VAL A 44 1.18 -1.81 -5.45
N ALA A 45 1.28 -1.25 -4.24
CA ALA A 45 0.37 -1.55 -3.15
C ALA A 45 -0.77 -0.52 -3.12
N ALA A 46 -2.00 -0.99 -3.29
CA ALA A 46 -3.17 -0.11 -3.42
C ALA A 46 -4.18 -0.31 -2.30
N ALA A 47 -4.44 0.75 -1.53
CA ALA A 47 -5.49 0.75 -0.53
C ALA A 47 -6.02 2.17 -0.29
N ARG A 48 -7.16 2.26 0.39
CA ARG A 48 -7.71 3.56 0.80
C ARG A 48 -6.70 4.30 1.67
N ALA A 49 -6.62 5.62 1.56
CA ALA A 49 -5.67 6.43 2.31
C ALA A 49 -5.66 6.14 3.82
N GLN A 50 -6.83 5.88 4.41
CA GLN A 50 -6.98 5.56 5.84
C GLN A 50 -6.25 4.29 6.29
N ALA A 51 -5.93 3.38 5.37
CA ALA A 51 -5.16 2.18 5.69
C ALA A 51 -3.69 2.48 6.01
N PHE A 52 -3.18 3.60 5.47
CA PHE A 52 -1.79 4.04 5.61
C PHE A 52 -1.62 5.20 6.61
N TYR A 53 -2.69 5.63 7.28
CA TYR A 53 -2.55 6.58 8.39
C TYR A 53 -1.71 5.93 9.50
N GLY A 54 -0.87 6.72 10.16
CA GLY A 54 0.15 6.22 11.10
C GLY A 54 1.45 5.74 10.45
N SER A 55 1.49 5.58 9.12
CA SER A 55 2.73 5.25 8.40
C SER A 55 3.51 6.51 8.03
N ASP A 56 4.78 6.57 8.44
CA ASP A 56 5.73 7.63 8.07
C ASP A 56 6.88 7.13 7.16
N ALA A 57 6.68 5.99 6.48
CA ALA A 57 7.65 5.45 5.54
C ALA A 57 6.97 4.53 4.51
N THR A 58 7.56 4.44 3.32
CA THR A 58 7.21 3.40 2.34
C THR A 58 7.87 2.08 2.73
N PRO A 59 7.14 0.95 2.81
CA PRO A 59 7.75 -0.36 2.98
C PRO A 59 8.74 -0.70 1.87
N ARG A 60 9.84 -1.37 2.24
CA ARG A 60 10.90 -1.75 1.31
C ARG A 60 10.75 -3.20 0.90
N LEU A 61 10.75 -3.47 -0.40
CA LEU A 61 10.79 -4.82 -0.96
C LEU A 61 12.24 -5.23 -1.22
N ALA A 62 12.57 -6.50 -0.95
CA ALA A 62 13.91 -7.07 -1.13
C ALA A 62 15.04 -6.18 -0.56
N GLY A 63 14.88 -5.69 0.67
CA GLY A 63 15.85 -4.81 1.32
C GLY A 63 15.99 -3.41 0.69
N GLY A 64 15.09 -3.03 -0.21
CA GLY A 64 15.12 -1.77 -0.95
C GLY A 64 15.62 -1.90 -2.39
N ALA A 65 15.99 -3.10 -2.84
CA ALA A 65 16.39 -3.35 -4.23
C ALA A 65 15.22 -3.18 -5.21
N VAL A 66 13.98 -3.45 -4.75
CA VAL A 66 12.77 -3.29 -5.55
C VAL A 66 12.00 -2.09 -5.03
N ARG A 67 11.77 -1.12 -5.93
CA ARG A 67 10.93 0.05 -5.63
C ARG A 67 9.48 -0.39 -5.49
N LEU A 68 8.79 0.16 -4.50
CA LEU A 68 7.36 -0.04 -4.29
C LEU A 68 6.66 1.31 -4.46
N GLN A 69 5.55 1.32 -5.20
CA GLN A 69 4.63 2.44 -5.23
C GLN A 69 3.43 2.18 -4.32
N ILE A 70 2.97 3.22 -3.65
CA ILE A 70 1.73 3.24 -2.88
C ILE A 70 0.69 4.02 -3.67
N ALA A 71 -0.39 3.35 -4.06
CA ALA A 71 -1.57 3.98 -4.62
C ALA A 71 -2.57 4.25 -3.49
N LEU A 72 -2.71 5.53 -3.12
CA LEU A 72 -3.67 5.98 -2.12
C LEU A 72 -5.02 6.18 -2.78
N LEU A 73 -6.01 5.40 -2.35
CA LEU A 73 -7.34 5.39 -2.95
C LEU A 73 -8.35 6.21 -2.15
N SER A 74 -9.33 6.77 -2.85
CA SER A 74 -10.50 7.40 -2.27
C SER A 74 -11.48 6.35 -1.71
N PRO A 75 -12.52 6.76 -0.96
CA PRO A 75 -13.56 5.85 -0.51
C PRO A 75 -14.26 5.09 -1.65
N ALA A 76 -14.30 5.69 -2.85
CA ALA A 76 -14.84 5.07 -4.06
C ALA A 76 -13.81 4.23 -4.84
N GLY A 77 -12.62 4.00 -4.30
CA GLY A 77 -11.57 3.18 -4.93
C GLY A 77 -10.81 3.89 -6.06
N ARG A 78 -11.02 5.19 -6.26
CA ARG A 78 -10.28 5.95 -7.29
C ARG A 78 -8.91 6.39 -6.75
N PRO A 79 -7.83 6.33 -7.54
CA PRO A 79 -6.54 6.86 -7.13
C PRO A 79 -6.64 8.36 -6.79
N ILE A 80 -6.16 8.72 -5.60
CA ILE A 80 -5.93 10.10 -5.16
C ILE A 80 -4.51 10.50 -5.57
N ALA A 81 -3.55 9.63 -5.27
CA ALA A 81 -2.15 9.79 -5.58
C ALA A 81 -1.47 8.43 -5.72
N VAL A 82 -0.38 8.39 -6.49
CA VAL A 82 0.54 7.26 -6.56
C VAL A 82 1.93 7.79 -6.23
N THR A 83 2.58 7.24 -5.21
CA THR A 83 3.88 7.73 -4.74
C THR A 83 4.84 6.58 -4.44
N GLY A 84 6.14 6.78 -4.72
CA GLY A 84 7.21 5.90 -4.22
C GLY A 84 7.71 6.29 -2.83
N ASP A 85 7.39 7.51 -2.38
CA ASP A 85 7.76 8.05 -1.08
C ASP A 85 6.50 8.54 -0.36
N LEU A 86 6.00 7.70 0.53
CA LEU A 86 4.81 7.98 1.32
C LEU A 86 5.05 9.13 2.30
N ALA A 87 6.25 9.21 2.85
CA ALA A 87 6.63 10.19 3.86
C ALA A 87 6.69 11.61 3.27
N ASP A 88 7.30 11.75 2.08
CA ASP A 88 7.35 13.02 1.36
C ASP A 88 5.96 13.42 0.85
N PHE A 89 5.19 12.45 0.31
CA PHE A 89 3.82 12.71 -0.14
C PHE A 89 2.96 13.26 1.01
N TRP A 90 3.04 12.67 2.20
CA TRP A 90 2.29 13.18 3.34
C TRP A 90 2.65 14.62 3.71
N ARG A 91 3.94 14.97 3.68
CA ARG A 91 4.43 16.30 4.07
C ARG A 91 4.15 17.37 3.02
N ARG A 92 4.14 17.01 1.73
CA ARG A 92 4.10 17.98 0.63
C ARG A 92 2.85 17.86 -0.26
N GLY A 93 2.49 16.65 -0.66
CA GLY A 93 1.41 16.39 -1.61
C GLY A 93 0.03 16.25 -0.98
N TRP A 94 -0.04 15.90 0.30
CA TRP A 94 -1.31 15.59 0.95
C TRP A 94 -2.24 16.79 1.14
N ALA A 95 -1.70 18.00 1.36
CA ALA A 95 -2.52 19.17 1.63
C ALA A 95 -3.54 19.46 0.52
N ASP A 96 -3.10 19.38 -0.74
CA ASP A 96 -3.95 19.60 -1.91
C ASP A 96 -4.93 18.44 -2.13
N ALA A 97 -4.44 17.20 -2.03
CA ALA A 97 -5.26 16.00 -2.11
C ALA A 97 -6.37 15.99 -1.05
N ARG A 98 -6.03 16.37 0.19
CA ARG A 98 -6.96 16.51 1.31
C ARG A 98 -8.05 17.53 1.02
N LYS A 99 -7.73 18.67 0.41
CA LYS A 99 -8.70 19.73 0.08
C LYS A 99 -9.77 19.20 -0.88
N ASP A 100 -9.36 18.52 -1.95
CA ASP A 100 -10.28 17.90 -2.91
C ASP A 100 -11.10 16.78 -2.25
N MET A 101 -10.46 15.92 -1.46
CA MET A 101 -11.15 14.81 -0.78
C MET A 101 -12.16 15.26 0.26
N ARG A 102 -11.90 16.34 0.99
CA ARG A 102 -12.87 16.94 1.93
C ARG A 102 -14.13 17.42 1.21
N GLY A 103 -14.00 17.98 0.00
CA GLY A 103 -15.13 18.41 -0.80
C GLY A 103 -15.97 17.24 -1.33
N ARG A 104 -15.32 16.22 -1.91
CA ARG A 104 -16.01 15.06 -2.51
C ARG A 104 -16.56 14.07 -1.47
N TYR A 105 -15.89 13.95 -0.33
CA TYR A 105 -16.16 12.93 0.70
C TYR A 105 -16.16 13.55 2.11
N PRO A 106 -17.11 14.46 2.42
CA PRO A 106 -17.10 15.23 3.66
C PRO A 106 -17.33 14.41 4.94
N LYS A 107 -17.92 13.20 4.82
CA LYS A 107 -18.17 12.28 5.95
C LYS A 107 -16.94 11.48 6.40
N HIS A 108 -15.81 11.59 5.68
CA HIS A 108 -14.59 10.85 5.98
C HIS A 108 -13.57 11.73 6.71
N GLU A 109 -12.72 11.09 7.51
CA GLU A 109 -11.61 11.77 8.20
C GLU A 109 -10.44 12.01 7.24
N TRP A 110 -10.03 13.27 7.17
CA TRP A 110 -8.90 13.75 6.38
C TRP A 110 -7.99 14.56 7.31
N PRO A 111 -7.09 13.91 8.06
CA PRO A 111 -6.20 14.58 9.03
C PRO A 111 -5.16 15.45 8.32
N GLU A 112 -4.64 16.46 9.04
CA GLU A 112 -3.52 17.30 8.57
C GLU A 112 -2.21 16.54 8.57
N GLU A 113 -2.01 15.71 9.60
CA GLU A 113 -0.85 14.84 9.75
C GLU A 113 -1.27 13.36 9.68
N PRO A 114 -1.49 12.79 8.48
CA PRO A 114 -1.85 11.38 8.31
C PRO A 114 -0.92 10.40 9.01
N TRP A 115 0.38 10.70 9.06
CA TRP A 115 1.39 9.87 9.71
C TRP A 115 1.26 9.82 11.24
N ARG A 116 0.45 10.70 11.85
CA ARG A 116 0.11 10.68 13.29
C ARG A 116 -1.32 10.22 13.57
N ALA A 117 -2.15 10.12 12.55
CA ALA A 117 -3.54 9.77 12.71
C ALA A 117 -3.72 8.26 12.93
N PRO A 118 -4.73 7.84 13.73
CA PRO A 118 -5.03 6.43 13.87
C PRO A 118 -5.51 5.85 12.53
N ALA A 119 -4.98 4.69 12.18
CA ALA A 119 -5.46 3.95 11.03
C ALA A 119 -6.84 3.36 11.30
N ARG A 120 -7.65 3.25 10.24
CA ARG A 120 -8.93 2.55 10.33
C ARG A 120 -8.83 1.22 9.59
N PRO A 121 -9.07 0.08 10.27
CA PRO A 121 -9.18 -1.19 9.61
C PRO A 121 -10.23 -1.11 8.51
N ARG A 122 -10.00 -1.83 7.41
CA ARG A 122 -11.05 -2.05 6.43
C ARG A 122 -12.20 -2.77 7.16
N GLY A 123 -13.30 -2.05 7.45
CA GLY A 123 -14.49 -2.65 8.05
C GLY A 123 -14.86 -3.92 7.27
N ARG A 124 -15.04 -5.03 7.97
CA ARG A 124 -15.45 -6.31 7.36
C ARG A 124 -16.72 -6.04 6.55
N ARG A 125 -16.64 -6.29 5.25
CA ARG A 125 -17.82 -6.53 4.41
C ARG A 125 -18.14 -8.00 4.48
#